data_AF-A0A930HV83-F1
#
_entry.id   AF-A0A930HV83-F1
#
_cell.length_a   1.000
_cell.length_b   1.000
_cell.length_c   1.000
_cell.angle_alpha   90.00
_cell.angle_beta   90.00
_cell.angle_gamma   90.00
#
_symmetry.space_group_name_H-M   'P 1'
#
loop_
_entity.id
_entity.type
_entity.pdbx_description
1 polymer ?
#
loop_
_entity_poly.entity_id
_entity_poly.type
_entity_poly.pdbx_seq_one_letter_code
_entity_poly.pdbx_strand_id
1 'polypeptide(L)'
;MKKIFTYSLGALLLTTTLSLGSCKSQADDDLTRRTEQSINQGTPVVFTFDMEALPEQDARALTIESQTAANGKNAGIKLTWEEGDTETIHLIFKQGTKTEVVTTTMTVGGYNAATKRYEGKFEATPSTINLADGGVTVAGVMGVSSIDKTTGVATIESSRFFGEADRFMTLPMYFTARPVTPSGTKYVADMTLHFFGSVVGVTVSNVGGNMTYSPHEVTFKTGAFTTEGKINVLAASEANSAAGTNEVLPTWTTDQTATTEQRVDFDHGDVKVGEKKTLFFWVHPSTYTGTKTLGLDVRTDNFDDNLGATDPEVTKNFNVKPLSQRRVHRIAEELKAPKGDLIISEVYMGNSNINTMWEFYNPTEVAIDLTQYSMRAYHYDSRRGYPDVNSPSYESKLIDEGAWHKTLLDNRAKRGMSGWKLPPHKSIIFYPTGTGYPGNDTFEARPGLTYIVNYTSMGGALLRGPRYGQAFRVRQYARHALVKDGKIIDNFFYGDGTTKYTIPKGNFMRKPGRNLPRTTMQVDIKNSDWVVRKNTSKDDMGYRFSYYYDRTRLGTDFYGAHWLEDLTNNLSHHSNDGGIFKSDNPMYNVDYSKNASRAADEDGGSELNTNGLDPYTPPTWWTKARATAADKQ
;
A
#
# COMPACT_ATOMS: atom_id res chain seq x y z
N MET A 1 -25.02 20.73 46.77
CA MET A 1 -26.45 20.89 47.12
C MET A 1 -27.28 19.97 46.23
N LYS A 2 -28.07 19.08 46.87
CA LYS A 2 -29.19 18.21 46.39
C LYS A 2 -28.86 17.14 45.32
N LYS A 3 -29.20 15.84 45.42
CA LYS A 3 -29.78 14.87 46.41
C LYS A 3 -29.42 13.43 45.88
N ILE A 4 -28.88 12.46 46.65
CA ILE A 4 -29.52 11.34 47.42
C ILE A 4 -30.48 10.46 46.55
N PHE A 5 -30.31 9.14 46.32
CA PHE A 5 -30.54 7.99 47.24
C PHE A 5 -29.95 6.61 46.78
N THR A 6 -29.07 6.03 47.61
CA THR A 6 -29.12 4.77 48.39
C THR A 6 -30.01 3.54 48.03
N TYR A 7 -29.34 2.41 47.76
CA TYR A 7 -29.43 1.01 48.27
C TYR A 7 -30.73 0.12 48.28
N SER A 8 -30.52 -1.10 47.76
CA SER A 8 -30.62 -2.45 48.42
C SER A 8 -31.71 -3.47 48.05
N LEU A 9 -31.20 -4.70 47.83
CA LEU A 9 -31.66 -6.06 48.14
C LEU A 9 -33.09 -6.52 47.78
N GLY A 10 -33.17 -7.60 46.99
CA GLY A 10 -34.33 -8.49 46.88
C GLY A 10 -33.93 -9.85 46.32
N ALA A 11 -34.28 -10.92 47.03
CA ALA A 11 -33.71 -12.26 46.95
C ALA A 11 -33.94 -13.08 45.67
N LEU A 12 -32.99 -14.00 45.48
CA LEU A 12 -33.05 -15.28 44.78
C LEU A 12 -34.35 -16.05 45.07
N LEU A 13 -35.11 -16.42 44.03
CA LEU A 13 -36.02 -17.57 44.08
C LEU A 13 -35.93 -18.35 42.76
N LEU A 14 -35.52 -19.61 42.89
CA LEU A 14 -35.43 -20.61 41.84
C LEU A 14 -36.81 -21.27 41.70
N THR A 15 -37.50 -21.08 40.58
CA THR A 15 -38.65 -21.91 40.20
C THR A 15 -38.38 -22.55 38.84
N THR A 16 -38.13 -23.85 38.89
CA THR A 16 -38.13 -24.75 37.74
C THR A 16 -39.56 -24.89 37.20
N THR A 17 -39.82 -24.38 35.99
CA THR A 17 -40.96 -24.78 35.16
C THR A 17 -40.44 -25.39 33.85
N LEU A 18 -40.58 -26.71 33.74
CA LEU A 18 -40.52 -27.44 32.48
C LEU A 18 -41.82 -27.15 31.69
N SER A 19 -41.74 -26.54 30.51
CA SER A 19 -42.69 -26.76 29.41
C SER A 19 -42.10 -26.19 28.11
N LEU A 20 -41.72 -27.06 27.18
CA LEU A 20 -42.41 -27.34 25.91
C LEU A 20 -42.29 -26.19 24.90
N GLY A 21 -41.73 -26.53 23.74
CA GLY A 21 -41.48 -25.61 22.64
C GLY A 21 -42.70 -24.81 22.25
N SER A 22 -42.46 -23.57 21.86
CA SER A 22 -43.51 -22.73 21.27
C SER A 22 -42.98 -22.05 20.01
N CYS A 23 -43.82 -22.17 18.99
CA CYS A 23 -43.71 -21.61 17.66
C CYS A 23 -43.32 -20.13 17.67
N LYS A 24 -42.55 -19.75 16.65
CA LYS A 24 -42.39 -18.36 16.19
C LYS A 24 -43.77 -17.72 16.07
N SER A 25 -44.07 -16.70 16.87
CA SER A 25 -45.22 -15.82 16.65
C SER A 25 -44.78 -14.56 15.94
N GLN A 26 -45.36 -14.42 14.76
CA GLN A 26 -45.50 -13.27 13.87
C GLN A 26 -45.75 -11.94 14.62
N ALA A 27 -44.90 -10.94 14.34
CA ALA A 27 -45.28 -9.54 14.41
C ALA A 27 -45.11 -8.99 12.98
N ASP A 28 -46.24 -8.64 12.38
CA ASP A 28 -46.33 -8.02 11.06
C ASP A 28 -45.66 -6.64 11.09
N ASP A 29 -44.77 -6.41 10.13
CA ASP A 29 -44.39 -5.07 9.71
C ASP A 29 -44.83 -4.92 8.24
N ASP A 30 -45.63 -3.89 8.00
CA ASP A 30 -46.41 -3.63 6.80
C ASP A 30 -45.51 -3.27 5.59
N LEU A 31 -45.04 -4.28 4.84
CA LEU A 31 -44.75 -4.10 3.42
C LEU A 31 -46.10 -3.98 2.67
N THR A 32 -46.54 -2.74 2.51
CA THR A 32 -47.71 -2.27 1.75
C THR A 32 -48.42 -3.30 0.85
N ARG A 33 -49.64 -3.66 1.28
CA ARG A 33 -50.70 -4.40 0.60
C ARG A 33 -50.88 -3.97 -0.87
N ARG A 34 -50.60 -4.87 -1.83
CA ARG A 34 -51.08 -4.77 -3.23
C ARG A 34 -52.29 -5.67 -3.44
N THR A 35 -53.29 -5.11 -4.13
CA THR A 35 -54.53 -5.76 -4.56
C THR A 35 -54.24 -6.79 -5.66
N GLU A 36 -54.98 -7.90 -5.59
CA GLU A 36 -54.95 -9.12 -6.41
C GLU A 36 -54.39 -8.95 -7.83
N GLN A 37 -53.21 -9.54 -8.07
CA GLN A 37 -52.70 -9.84 -9.40
C GLN A 37 -52.65 -11.36 -9.57
N SER A 38 -53.14 -11.84 -10.72
CA SER A 38 -53.20 -13.24 -11.12
C SER A 38 -51.90 -14.00 -10.86
N ILE A 39 -52.01 -15.14 -10.18
CA ILE A 39 -50.92 -16.06 -9.85
C ILE A 39 -50.39 -16.69 -11.16
N ASN A 40 -49.39 -16.06 -11.76
CA ASN A 40 -48.55 -16.54 -12.86
C ASN A 40 -47.21 -15.77 -12.77
N GLN A 41 -46.19 -16.25 -13.50
CA GLN A 41 -44.83 -15.65 -13.63
C GLN A 41 -44.74 -14.17 -13.20
N GLY A 42 -43.87 -13.87 -12.22
CA GLY A 42 -43.76 -12.51 -11.65
C GLY A 42 -44.24 -12.34 -10.20
N THR A 43 -44.54 -13.43 -9.49
CA THR A 43 -44.85 -13.38 -8.04
C THR A 43 -43.55 -13.28 -7.22
N PRO A 44 -43.40 -12.30 -6.30
CA PRO A 44 -42.20 -12.17 -5.47
C PRO A 44 -42.09 -13.30 -4.43
N VAL A 45 -40.87 -13.74 -4.18
CA VAL A 45 -40.50 -14.56 -3.01
C VAL A 45 -40.02 -13.62 -1.92
N VAL A 46 -40.61 -13.74 -0.73
CA VAL A 46 -40.17 -13.02 0.47
C VAL A 46 -39.09 -13.83 1.18
N PHE A 47 -37.94 -13.23 1.35
CA PHE A 47 -36.82 -13.83 2.06
C PHE A 47 -36.73 -13.26 3.46
N THR A 48 -36.57 -14.13 4.45
CA THR A 48 -36.07 -13.76 5.78
C THR A 48 -34.64 -14.26 5.88
N PHE A 49 -33.71 -13.41 6.28
CA PHE A 49 -32.30 -13.80 6.40
C PHE A 49 -31.74 -13.50 7.78
N ASP A 50 -30.84 -14.38 8.21
CA ASP A 50 -29.87 -14.10 9.26
C ASP A 50 -28.46 -14.14 8.67
N MET A 51 -27.58 -13.24 9.07
CA MET A 51 -26.20 -13.14 8.58
C MET A 51 -25.20 -13.30 9.71
N GLU A 52 -24.21 -14.18 9.53
CA GLU A 52 -23.13 -14.41 10.49
C GLU A 52 -22.23 -13.19 10.66
N ALA A 53 -21.92 -12.84 11.91
CA ALA A 53 -20.80 -11.94 12.23
C ALA A 53 -19.48 -12.73 12.35
N LEU A 54 -18.35 -12.11 11.99
CA LEU A 54 -17.03 -12.72 12.25
C LEU A 54 -16.78 -12.88 13.77
N PRO A 55 -16.04 -13.93 14.19
CA PRO A 55 -15.77 -14.20 15.61
C PRO A 55 -15.14 -13.00 16.35
N GLU A 56 -15.68 -12.72 17.54
CA GLU A 56 -15.39 -11.55 18.40
C GLU A 56 -14.03 -11.60 19.13
N GLN A 57 -13.17 -12.60 18.87
CA GLN A 57 -12.07 -13.01 19.76
C GLN A 57 -10.94 -11.98 20.02
N ASP A 58 -10.99 -10.77 19.44
CA ASP A 58 -10.05 -9.67 19.70
C ASP A 58 -10.74 -8.30 19.84
N ALA A 59 -11.95 -8.25 20.41
CA ALA A 59 -12.75 -7.03 20.53
C ALA A 59 -12.09 -5.90 21.35
N ARG A 60 -11.37 -5.02 20.65
CA ARG A 60 -11.30 -3.58 20.94
C ARG A 60 -12.03 -2.91 19.77
N ALA A 61 -13.01 -2.07 20.08
CA ALA A 61 -14.08 -1.55 19.22
C ALA A 61 -13.75 -1.41 17.72
N LEU A 62 -14.72 -1.76 16.87
CA LEU A 62 -14.62 -1.65 15.42
C LEU A 62 -15.80 -0.89 14.82
N THR A 63 -15.61 0.42 14.76
CA THR A 63 -15.67 1.19 13.51
C THR A 63 -14.30 1.05 12.80
N ILE A 64 -14.22 1.31 11.49
CA ILE A 64 -12.98 1.19 10.69
C ILE A 64 -11.82 2.09 11.22
N GLU A 65 -12.09 2.98 12.19
CA GLU A 65 -11.17 3.96 12.76
C GLU A 65 -10.12 3.42 13.77
N SER A 66 -10.07 2.12 14.10
CA SER A 66 -9.02 1.60 15.03
C SER A 66 -8.10 0.52 14.44
N GLN A 67 -7.66 0.72 13.20
CA GLN A 67 -6.48 0.00 12.68
C GLN A 67 -5.20 0.35 13.44
N THR A 68 -5.20 1.49 14.13
CA THR A 68 -4.17 1.92 15.07
C THR A 68 -4.54 1.44 16.47
N ALA A 69 -3.86 0.42 16.94
CA ALA A 69 -3.98 0.03 18.34
C ALA A 69 -3.17 1.00 19.22
N ALA A 70 -3.87 1.79 20.04
CA ALA A 70 -3.21 2.59 21.07
C ALA A 70 -2.44 1.71 22.08
N ASN A 71 -1.33 2.23 22.60
CA ASN A 71 -0.50 1.60 23.64
C ASN A 71 0.18 0.28 23.23
N GLY A 72 0.61 0.15 21.96
CA GLY A 72 1.44 -0.96 21.49
C GLY A 72 0.73 -2.32 21.39
N LYS A 73 -0.61 -2.33 21.51
CA LYS A 73 -1.41 -3.54 21.30
C LYS A 73 -1.64 -3.80 19.81
N ASN A 74 -2.31 -4.90 19.52
CA ASN A 74 -2.60 -5.37 18.19
C ASN A 74 -4.07 -5.06 17.87
N ALA A 75 -4.37 -4.51 16.69
CA ALA A 75 -5.75 -4.26 16.25
C ALA A 75 -6.47 -5.58 15.95
N GLY A 76 -7.79 -5.61 16.22
CA GLY A 76 -8.70 -6.70 15.85
C GLY A 76 -9.48 -6.37 14.56
N ILE A 77 -10.33 -7.31 14.10
CA ILE A 77 -11.31 -7.06 13.03
C ILE A 77 -12.70 -7.54 13.45
N LYS A 78 -13.72 -6.74 13.13
CA LYS A 78 -15.14 -7.02 13.29
C LYS A 78 -15.84 -6.39 12.10
N LEU A 79 -16.75 -7.14 11.51
CA LEU A 79 -17.66 -6.64 10.50
C LEU A 79 -18.88 -6.10 11.23
N THR A 80 -19.19 -4.84 11.01
CA THR A 80 -20.38 -4.20 11.55
C THR A 80 -21.12 -3.60 10.37
N TRP A 81 -22.39 -3.96 10.21
CA TRP A 81 -23.34 -3.24 9.37
C TRP A 81 -24.17 -2.32 10.25
N GLU A 82 -24.52 -1.15 9.71
CA GLU A 82 -25.53 -0.27 10.27
C GLU A 82 -26.92 -0.72 9.80
N GLU A 83 -27.93 -0.49 10.64
CA GLU A 83 -29.32 -0.75 10.24
C GLU A 83 -29.68 0.17 9.07
N GLY A 84 -30.22 -0.42 8.00
CA GLY A 84 -30.52 0.29 6.76
C GLY A 84 -29.41 0.20 5.71
N ASP A 85 -28.23 -0.33 6.03
CA ASP A 85 -27.20 -0.63 5.03
C ASP A 85 -27.76 -1.54 3.94
N THR A 86 -27.35 -1.30 2.70
CA THR A 86 -27.83 -2.05 1.55
C THR A 86 -26.72 -2.85 0.90
N GLU A 87 -27.02 -4.10 0.55
CA GLU A 87 -26.08 -5.01 -0.09
C GLU A 87 -26.69 -5.62 -1.35
N THR A 88 -25.87 -5.88 -2.36
CA THR A 88 -26.33 -6.59 -3.57
C THR A 88 -26.21 -8.10 -3.35
N ILE A 89 -27.31 -8.83 -3.59
CA ILE A 89 -27.35 -10.29 -3.54
C ILE A 89 -27.79 -10.88 -4.88
N HIS A 90 -27.12 -11.95 -5.27
CA HIS A 90 -27.47 -12.77 -6.42
C HIS A 90 -28.15 -14.06 -5.94
N LEU A 91 -29.32 -14.33 -6.47
CA LEU A 91 -30.13 -15.51 -6.18
C LEU A 91 -30.21 -16.39 -7.42
N ILE A 92 -30.07 -17.69 -7.24
CA ILE A 92 -30.26 -18.68 -8.29
C ILE A 92 -31.46 -19.55 -7.94
N PHE A 93 -32.53 -19.39 -8.70
CA PHE A 93 -33.72 -20.22 -8.63
C PHE A 93 -33.57 -21.42 -9.56
N LYS A 94 -34.01 -22.59 -9.12
CA LYS A 94 -34.00 -23.83 -9.88
C LYS A 94 -35.34 -24.54 -9.78
N GLN A 95 -35.86 -25.00 -10.91
CA GLN A 95 -37.07 -25.80 -11.03
C GLN A 95 -36.87 -26.87 -12.12
N GLY A 96 -36.66 -28.13 -11.72
CA GLY A 96 -36.26 -29.18 -12.66
C GLY A 96 -34.96 -28.84 -13.39
N THR A 97 -35.02 -28.70 -14.71
CA THR A 97 -33.88 -28.28 -15.57
C THR A 97 -33.81 -26.76 -15.77
N LYS A 98 -34.84 -26.00 -15.39
CA LYS A 98 -34.85 -24.55 -15.49
C LYS A 98 -34.01 -23.93 -14.38
N THR A 99 -33.19 -22.96 -14.73
CA THR A 99 -32.39 -22.15 -13.81
C THR A 99 -32.55 -20.68 -14.18
N GLU A 100 -32.73 -19.82 -13.18
CA GLU A 100 -32.82 -18.37 -13.35
C GLU A 100 -32.01 -17.66 -12.29
N VAL A 101 -31.23 -16.66 -12.71
CA VAL A 101 -30.53 -15.76 -11.79
C VAL A 101 -31.30 -14.46 -11.63
N VAL A 102 -31.60 -14.11 -10.39
CA VAL A 102 -32.22 -12.84 -9.99
C VAL A 102 -31.23 -12.07 -9.14
N THR A 103 -30.92 -10.83 -9.52
CA THR A 103 -30.08 -9.92 -8.72
C THR A 103 -30.97 -8.89 -8.08
N THR A 104 -30.83 -8.68 -6.77
CA THR A 104 -31.64 -7.72 -6.01
C THR A 104 -30.79 -7.08 -4.91
N THR A 105 -31.36 -6.07 -4.26
CA THR A 105 -30.76 -5.38 -3.12
C THR A 105 -31.43 -5.89 -1.84
N MET A 106 -30.63 -6.32 -0.88
CA MET A 106 -31.07 -6.57 0.49
C MET A 106 -30.80 -5.34 1.35
N THR A 107 -31.64 -5.13 2.34
CA THR A 107 -31.44 -4.12 3.39
C THR A 107 -31.16 -4.85 4.69
N VAL A 108 -30.04 -4.52 5.33
CA VAL A 108 -29.63 -5.08 6.63
C VAL A 108 -30.51 -4.48 7.72
N GLY A 109 -31.18 -5.34 8.49
CA GLY A 109 -31.96 -4.92 9.65
C GLY A 109 -31.12 -4.94 10.94
N GLY A 110 -31.81 -4.98 12.08
CA GLY A 110 -31.18 -4.91 13.40
C GLY A 110 -30.23 -6.07 13.71
N TYR A 111 -29.20 -5.78 14.51
CA TYR A 111 -28.30 -6.80 15.06
C TYR A 111 -28.91 -7.47 16.31
N ASN A 112 -29.08 -8.79 16.25
CA ASN A 112 -29.51 -9.59 17.38
C ASN A 112 -28.30 -10.01 18.24
N ALA A 113 -28.16 -9.38 19.41
CA ALA A 113 -27.05 -9.64 20.33
C ALA A 113 -27.04 -11.05 20.95
N ALA A 114 -28.20 -11.72 21.05
CA ALA A 114 -28.30 -13.06 21.63
C ALA A 114 -27.80 -14.14 20.66
N THR A 115 -28.13 -14.00 19.38
CA THR A 115 -27.72 -14.94 18.31
C THR A 115 -26.41 -14.52 17.63
N LYS A 116 -25.96 -13.27 17.86
CA LYS A 116 -24.83 -12.62 17.20
C LYS A 116 -24.97 -12.57 15.67
N ARG A 117 -26.18 -12.26 15.19
CA ARG A 117 -26.51 -12.21 13.76
C ARG A 117 -27.26 -10.94 13.40
N TYR A 118 -27.08 -10.49 12.17
CA TYR A 118 -27.93 -9.46 11.57
C TYR A 118 -29.14 -10.11 10.93
N GLU A 119 -30.32 -9.55 11.15
CA GLU A 119 -31.58 -10.09 10.65
C GLU A 119 -32.22 -9.13 9.65
N GLY A 120 -32.93 -9.62 8.64
CA GLY A 120 -33.60 -8.75 7.68
C GLY A 120 -34.55 -9.47 6.74
N LYS A 121 -35.19 -8.68 5.87
CA LYS A 121 -36.14 -9.17 4.85
C LYS A 121 -35.94 -8.46 3.52
N PHE A 122 -36.15 -9.18 2.43
CA PHE A 122 -36.17 -8.61 1.08
C PHE A 122 -37.02 -9.46 0.14
N GLU A 123 -37.36 -8.91 -1.03
CA GLU A 123 -38.14 -9.61 -2.05
C GLU A 123 -37.31 -9.81 -3.32
N ALA A 124 -37.54 -10.94 -4.00
CA ALA A 124 -37.02 -11.18 -5.33
C ALA A 124 -38.02 -11.95 -6.20
N THR A 125 -38.10 -11.58 -7.46
CA THR A 125 -39.12 -12.09 -8.38
C THR A 125 -38.48 -12.84 -9.54
N PRO A 126 -38.54 -14.19 -9.56
CA PRO A 126 -38.17 -14.94 -10.76
C PRO A 126 -39.24 -14.75 -11.84
N SER A 127 -38.80 -14.46 -13.05
CA SER A 127 -39.63 -14.15 -14.22
C SER A 127 -39.93 -15.37 -15.11
N THR A 128 -39.05 -16.37 -15.10
CA THR A 128 -39.12 -17.55 -15.97
C THR A 128 -39.53 -18.83 -15.23
N ILE A 129 -39.46 -18.81 -13.90
CA ILE A 129 -39.88 -19.91 -13.02
C ILE A 129 -41.28 -19.64 -12.47
N ASN A 130 -42.17 -20.62 -12.61
CA ASN A 130 -43.51 -20.55 -12.06
C ASN A 130 -43.53 -21.20 -10.67
N LEU A 131 -43.65 -20.38 -9.63
CA LEU A 131 -43.63 -20.84 -8.24
C LEU A 131 -44.79 -21.79 -7.90
N ALA A 132 -45.93 -21.67 -8.58
CA ALA A 132 -47.12 -22.50 -8.35
C ALA A 132 -46.93 -23.96 -8.76
N ASP A 133 -46.01 -24.25 -9.69
CA ASP A 133 -45.72 -25.61 -10.14
C ASP A 133 -44.91 -26.40 -9.08
N GLY A 134 -44.47 -25.75 -8.00
CA GLY A 134 -43.73 -26.38 -6.91
C GLY A 134 -42.32 -26.86 -7.32
N GLY A 135 -41.64 -27.52 -6.39
CA GLY A 135 -40.30 -28.08 -6.62
C GLY A 135 -39.22 -27.03 -6.88
N VAL A 136 -39.44 -25.79 -6.44
CA VAL A 136 -38.49 -24.68 -6.61
C VAL A 136 -37.52 -24.64 -5.45
N THR A 137 -36.23 -24.56 -5.76
CA THR A 137 -35.17 -24.28 -4.78
C THR A 137 -34.46 -22.98 -5.13
N VAL A 138 -33.94 -22.30 -4.12
CA VAL A 138 -33.15 -21.07 -4.28
C VAL A 138 -31.85 -21.17 -3.49
N ALA A 139 -30.75 -20.77 -4.10
CA ALA A 139 -29.45 -20.55 -3.45
C ALA A 139 -29.03 -19.10 -3.68
N GLY A 140 -28.05 -18.60 -2.93
CA GLY A 140 -27.61 -17.22 -3.14
C GLY A 140 -26.23 -16.90 -2.62
N VAL A 141 -25.71 -15.79 -3.13
CA VAL A 141 -24.35 -15.32 -2.89
C VAL A 141 -24.30 -13.79 -2.99
N MET A 142 -23.49 -13.18 -2.13
CA MET A 142 -23.20 -11.74 -2.11
C MET A 142 -21.69 -11.52 -1.94
N GLY A 143 -21.21 -10.29 -2.14
CA GLY A 143 -19.77 -9.99 -2.10
C GLY A 143 -18.98 -10.63 -3.25
N VAL A 144 -19.62 -10.78 -4.41
CA VAL A 144 -19.05 -11.34 -5.65
C VAL A 144 -19.12 -10.30 -6.77
N SER A 145 -18.24 -10.38 -7.77
CA SER A 145 -18.22 -9.43 -8.89
C SER A 145 -19.19 -9.78 -10.01
N SER A 146 -19.50 -11.07 -10.17
CA SER A 146 -20.41 -11.54 -11.21
C SER A 146 -20.93 -12.94 -10.89
N ILE A 147 -22.01 -13.33 -11.58
CA ILE A 147 -22.57 -14.67 -11.54
C ILE A 147 -22.99 -15.10 -12.94
N ASP A 148 -22.65 -16.33 -13.30
CA ASP A 148 -23.05 -16.92 -14.57
C ASP A 148 -24.53 -17.32 -14.51
N LYS A 149 -25.31 -16.78 -15.44
CA LYS A 149 -26.78 -16.92 -15.47
C LYS A 149 -27.27 -18.35 -15.76
N THR A 150 -26.41 -19.21 -16.28
CA THR A 150 -26.77 -20.57 -16.72
C THR A 150 -26.31 -21.63 -15.74
N THR A 151 -25.15 -21.41 -15.12
CA THR A 151 -24.46 -22.39 -14.27
C THR A 151 -24.52 -22.06 -12.78
N GLY A 152 -24.83 -20.81 -12.42
CA GLY A 152 -24.85 -20.36 -11.02
C GLY A 152 -23.46 -20.24 -10.39
N VAL A 153 -22.41 -20.19 -11.23
CA VAL A 153 -21.03 -19.99 -10.78
C VAL A 153 -20.80 -18.49 -10.57
N ALA A 154 -20.42 -18.10 -9.36
CA ALA A 154 -20.09 -16.72 -9.02
C ALA A 154 -18.57 -16.50 -8.93
N THR A 155 -18.13 -15.34 -9.40
CA THR A 155 -16.71 -14.95 -9.43
C THR A 155 -16.39 -14.09 -8.22
N ILE A 156 -15.36 -14.46 -7.48
CA ILE A 156 -14.76 -13.66 -6.41
C ILE A 156 -13.49 -13.01 -6.98
N GLU A 157 -13.44 -11.68 -6.95
CA GLU A 157 -12.23 -10.94 -7.31
C GLU A 157 -11.11 -11.20 -6.31
N SER A 158 -9.87 -10.99 -6.75
CA SER A 158 -8.73 -11.03 -5.84
C SER A 158 -8.93 -10.12 -4.64
N SER A 159 -8.50 -10.60 -3.47
CA SER A 159 -8.61 -9.88 -2.22
C SER A 159 -8.07 -8.47 -2.33
N ARG A 160 -8.97 -7.51 -2.14
CA ARG A 160 -8.59 -6.13 -1.86
C ARG A 160 -8.36 -5.98 -0.36
N PHE A 161 -7.50 -5.06 -0.02
CA PHE A 161 -7.19 -4.71 1.36
C PHE A 161 -8.42 -4.13 2.10
N PHE A 162 -8.58 -4.44 3.39
CA PHE A 162 -9.58 -3.78 4.25
C PHE A 162 -8.99 -2.57 4.97
N GLY A 163 -9.31 -1.34 4.54
CA GLY A 163 -9.07 -0.15 5.37
C GLY A 163 -9.59 1.18 4.83
N GLU A 164 -9.20 2.24 5.53
CA GLU A 164 -10.08 3.31 6.05
C GLU A 164 -11.12 3.97 5.13
N ALA A 165 -12.28 4.23 5.77
CA ALA A 165 -13.40 5.12 5.44
C ALA A 165 -14.16 4.99 4.10
N ASP A 166 -13.53 4.59 3.00
CA ASP A 166 -14.12 4.92 1.68
C ASP A 166 -14.76 3.75 0.93
N ARG A 167 -14.57 2.49 1.37
CA ARG A 167 -15.37 1.31 0.97
C ARG A 167 -14.95 0.08 1.76
N PHE A 168 -15.80 -0.38 2.68
CA PHE A 168 -15.72 -1.77 3.08
C PHE A 168 -16.22 -2.62 1.90
N MET A 169 -15.40 -3.54 1.38
CA MET A 169 -15.92 -4.53 0.43
C MET A 169 -16.76 -5.53 1.21
N THR A 170 -18.00 -5.72 0.77
CA THR A 170 -18.87 -6.80 1.22
C THR A 170 -18.12 -8.12 1.07
N LEU A 171 -17.84 -8.79 2.19
CA LEU A 171 -17.16 -10.07 2.14
C LEU A 171 -18.02 -11.11 1.42
N PRO A 172 -17.42 -12.09 0.73
CA PRO A 172 -18.18 -13.17 0.13
C PRO A 172 -19.00 -13.93 1.18
N MET A 173 -20.32 -13.95 0.99
CA MET A 173 -21.25 -14.74 1.82
C MET A 173 -22.20 -15.53 0.95
N TYR A 174 -22.68 -16.66 1.46
CA TYR A 174 -23.52 -17.58 0.69
C TYR A 174 -24.57 -18.27 1.54
N PHE A 175 -25.58 -18.83 0.88
CA PHE A 175 -26.40 -19.90 1.42
C PHE A 175 -26.66 -20.96 0.34
N THR A 176 -26.66 -22.23 0.75
CA THR A 176 -26.93 -23.36 -0.15
C THR A 176 -28.41 -23.48 -0.48
N ALA A 177 -28.75 -24.26 -1.51
CA ALA A 177 -30.12 -24.46 -1.97
C ALA A 177 -31.13 -24.74 -0.83
N ARG A 178 -32.18 -23.93 -0.76
CA ARG A 178 -33.33 -24.07 0.15
C ARG A 178 -34.63 -24.17 -0.65
N PRO A 179 -35.64 -24.92 -0.16
CA PRO A 179 -36.93 -24.96 -0.81
C PRO A 179 -37.63 -23.59 -0.71
N VAL A 180 -38.31 -23.19 -1.78
CA VAL A 180 -39.27 -22.09 -1.75
C VAL A 180 -40.63 -22.68 -1.38
N THR A 181 -41.23 -22.19 -0.31
CA THR A 181 -42.48 -22.76 0.23
C THR A 181 -43.63 -21.77 0.18
N PRO A 182 -44.86 -22.20 -0.14
CA PRO A 182 -46.04 -21.35 -0.02
C PRO A 182 -46.35 -21.08 1.45
N SER A 183 -46.68 -19.83 1.76
CA SER A 183 -47.14 -19.36 3.08
C SER A 183 -48.32 -18.41 2.88
N GLY A 184 -49.54 -18.95 2.96
CA GLY A 184 -50.76 -18.21 2.62
C GLY A 184 -50.78 -17.81 1.14
N THR A 185 -50.87 -16.52 0.86
CA THR A 185 -50.83 -15.95 -0.49
C THR A 185 -49.42 -15.59 -0.98
N LYS A 186 -48.38 -15.85 -0.17
CA LYS A 186 -46.98 -15.51 -0.45
C LYS A 186 -46.14 -16.77 -0.65
N TYR A 187 -44.98 -16.61 -1.30
CA TYR A 187 -43.91 -17.61 -1.29
C TYR A 187 -42.78 -17.10 -0.41
N VAL A 188 -42.23 -17.98 0.43
CA VAL A 188 -41.19 -17.62 1.40
C VAL A 188 -40.00 -18.56 1.31
N ALA A 189 -38.82 -18.03 1.65
CA ALA A 189 -37.62 -18.82 1.87
C ALA A 189 -36.81 -18.22 3.04
N ASP A 190 -36.60 -19.02 4.08
CA ASP A 190 -35.71 -18.67 5.18
C ASP A 190 -34.27 -19.03 4.80
N MET A 191 -33.35 -18.09 4.99
CA MET A 191 -31.94 -18.29 4.68
C MET A 191 -31.01 -17.90 5.84
N THR A 192 -29.89 -18.58 5.92
CA THR A 192 -28.77 -18.16 6.76
C THR A 192 -27.58 -17.92 5.85
N LEU A 193 -27.11 -16.67 5.81
CA LEU A 193 -25.92 -16.27 5.09
C LEU A 193 -24.70 -16.59 5.94
N HIS A 194 -23.87 -17.44 5.36
CA HIS A 194 -22.63 -17.88 5.94
C HIS A 194 -21.47 -17.14 5.30
N PHE A 195 -20.51 -16.72 6.12
CA PHE A 195 -19.28 -16.17 5.57
C PHE A 195 -18.52 -17.27 4.81
N PHE A 196 -18.05 -16.95 3.60
CA PHE A 196 -17.26 -17.86 2.77
C PHE A 196 -15.79 -17.52 2.92
N GLY A 197 -14.92 -18.49 3.21
CA GLY A 197 -13.50 -18.23 3.43
C GLY A 197 -13.18 -17.79 4.86
N SER A 198 -12.04 -17.13 5.01
CA SER A 198 -11.42 -16.66 6.24
C SER A 198 -10.73 -15.32 6.04
N VAL A 199 -10.26 -14.71 7.11
CA VAL A 199 -9.48 -13.46 7.04
C VAL A 199 -8.09 -13.70 7.61
N VAL A 200 -7.04 -13.17 6.98
CA VAL A 200 -5.66 -13.18 7.48
C VAL A 200 -5.23 -11.76 7.82
N GLY A 201 -4.71 -11.57 9.03
CA GLY A 201 -4.16 -10.30 9.52
C GLY A 201 -2.62 -10.31 9.56
N VAL A 202 -2.00 -9.26 9.02
CA VAL A 202 -0.56 -9.01 9.01
C VAL A 202 -0.27 -7.69 9.69
N THR A 203 0.53 -7.68 10.76
CA THR A 203 0.80 -6.45 11.51
C THR A 203 2.13 -5.84 11.12
N VAL A 204 2.10 -4.58 10.72
CA VAL A 204 3.26 -3.70 10.58
C VAL A 204 3.40 -2.89 11.87
N SER A 205 4.58 -2.94 12.48
CA SER A 205 4.90 -2.24 13.72
C SER A 205 5.99 -1.22 13.48
N ASN A 206 5.67 0.05 13.71
CA ASN A 206 6.63 1.15 13.76
C ASN A 206 6.96 1.54 15.21
N VAL A 207 6.78 0.61 16.16
CA VAL A 207 7.20 0.77 17.55
C VAL A 207 8.72 0.74 17.60
N GLY A 208 9.32 1.84 18.04
CA GLY A 208 10.78 2.01 18.08
C GLY A 208 11.41 2.40 16.73
N GLY A 209 10.59 2.71 15.72
CA GLY A 209 11.05 3.38 14.51
C GLY A 209 11.32 4.87 14.75
N ASN A 210 11.80 5.54 13.71
CA ASN A 210 12.28 6.92 13.76
C ASN A 210 11.76 7.78 12.60
N MET A 211 10.92 7.24 11.74
CA MET A 211 10.25 7.95 10.67
C MET A 211 8.89 7.32 10.43
N THR A 212 7.98 8.11 9.88
CA THR A 212 6.70 7.59 9.39
C THR A 212 6.94 6.57 8.27
N TYR A 213 6.31 5.39 8.36
CA TYR A 213 6.44 4.32 7.36
C TYR A 213 5.14 4.15 6.57
N SER A 214 5.21 4.30 5.25
CA SER A 214 4.05 4.30 4.37
C SER A 214 4.15 3.13 3.38
N PRO A 215 3.79 1.90 3.79
CA PRO A 215 3.70 0.80 2.85
C PRO A 215 2.49 1.03 1.94
N HIS A 216 2.59 0.60 0.67
CA HIS A 216 1.55 0.75 -0.35
C HIS A 216 1.24 -0.52 -1.15
N GLU A 217 2.15 -1.49 -1.16
CA GLU A 217 1.91 -2.80 -1.76
C GLU A 217 2.39 -3.92 -0.83
N VAL A 218 1.60 -4.98 -0.74
CA VAL A 218 2.02 -6.28 -0.23
C VAL A 218 1.93 -7.24 -1.38
N THR A 219 3.04 -7.90 -1.65
CA THR A 219 3.08 -9.05 -2.54
C THR A 219 3.20 -10.31 -1.69
N PHE A 220 2.45 -11.34 -2.03
CA PHE A 220 2.61 -12.65 -1.42
C PHE A 220 2.57 -13.79 -2.42
N LYS A 221 3.18 -14.90 -2.02
CA LYS A 221 3.23 -16.14 -2.79
C LYS A 221 3.08 -17.32 -1.85
N THR A 222 2.01 -18.09 -2.04
CA THR A 222 1.65 -19.15 -1.10
C THR A 222 0.75 -20.20 -1.73
N GLY A 223 0.89 -21.44 -1.27
CA GLY A 223 -0.08 -22.51 -1.52
C GLY A 223 -0.97 -22.81 -0.32
N ALA A 224 -0.96 -21.94 0.71
CA ALA A 224 -1.71 -22.13 1.94
C ALA A 224 -3.17 -21.68 1.82
N PHE A 225 -3.44 -20.72 0.95
CA PHE A 225 -4.74 -20.12 0.74
C PHE A 225 -4.78 -19.41 -0.61
N THR A 226 -5.98 -19.09 -1.08
CA THR A 226 -6.21 -18.35 -2.31
C THR A 226 -7.09 -17.13 -2.06
N THR A 227 -6.91 -16.08 -2.84
CA THR A 227 -7.64 -14.81 -2.70
C THR A 227 -8.59 -14.52 -3.86
N GLU A 228 -8.56 -15.33 -4.93
CA GLU A 228 -9.45 -15.19 -6.08
C GLU A 228 -9.89 -16.56 -6.60
N GLY A 229 -11.04 -16.58 -7.26
CA GLY A 229 -11.59 -17.80 -7.85
C GLY A 229 -13.10 -17.75 -8.03
N LYS A 230 -13.70 -18.93 -8.17
CA LYS A 230 -15.12 -19.11 -8.46
C LYS A 230 -15.78 -20.06 -7.48
N ILE A 231 -16.93 -19.65 -6.96
CA ILE A 231 -17.79 -20.42 -6.07
C ILE A 231 -19.03 -20.90 -6.85
N ASN A 232 -19.40 -22.18 -6.70
CA ASN A 232 -20.65 -22.70 -7.26
C ASN A 232 -21.60 -23.10 -6.12
N VAL A 233 -22.62 -22.27 -5.89
CA VAL A 233 -23.58 -22.46 -4.80
C VAL A 233 -24.64 -23.54 -5.07
N LEU A 234 -24.77 -24.02 -6.31
CA LEU A 234 -25.63 -25.15 -6.67
C LEU A 234 -24.93 -26.50 -6.52
N ALA A 235 -23.61 -26.52 -6.67
CA ALA A 235 -22.77 -27.68 -6.44
C ALA A 235 -22.14 -27.58 -5.05
N ALA A 236 -22.88 -28.02 -4.03
CA ALA A 236 -22.43 -28.01 -2.64
C ALA A 236 -22.30 -29.44 -2.12
N SER A 237 -21.26 -29.70 -1.33
CA SER A 237 -20.99 -31.01 -0.74
C SER A 237 -20.71 -30.86 0.75
N GLU A 238 -20.95 -31.91 1.53
CA GLU A 238 -20.39 -32.01 2.88
C GLU A 238 -18.87 -31.93 2.75
N ALA A 239 -18.29 -30.86 3.27
CA ALA A 239 -16.85 -30.64 3.23
C ALA A 239 -16.34 -30.52 4.67
N ASN A 240 -15.26 -31.25 4.96
CA ASN A 240 -14.61 -31.29 6.26
C ASN A 240 -13.99 -29.92 6.64
N SER A 241 -14.79 -28.96 7.12
CA SER A 241 -14.31 -27.76 7.81
C SER A 241 -14.17 -28.06 9.30
N ALA A 242 -12.99 -28.59 9.70
CA ALA A 242 -12.66 -29.05 11.05
C ALA A 242 -13.53 -30.23 11.54
N ALA A 243 -12.92 -31.19 12.24
CA ALA A 243 -13.62 -32.37 12.73
C ALA A 243 -14.84 -31.98 13.60
N GLY A 244 -16.05 -32.35 13.17
CA GLY A 244 -17.26 -32.30 14.02
C GLY A 244 -18.47 -31.51 13.51
N THR A 245 -18.47 -30.93 12.31
CA THR A 245 -19.65 -30.24 11.74
C THR A 245 -20.11 -30.89 10.43
N ASN A 246 -21.39 -31.26 10.32
CA ASN A 246 -22.04 -31.69 9.07
C ASN A 246 -22.32 -30.46 8.17
N GLU A 247 -21.27 -29.71 7.86
CA GLU A 247 -21.39 -28.45 7.15
C GLU A 247 -21.27 -28.63 5.63
N VAL A 248 -22.22 -28.03 4.91
CA VAL A 248 -22.28 -28.07 3.45
C VAL A 248 -21.60 -26.82 2.90
N LEU A 249 -20.48 -26.99 2.20
CA LEU A 249 -19.76 -25.91 1.53
C LEU A 249 -20.02 -25.97 0.01
N PRO A 250 -20.22 -24.81 -0.64
CA PRO A 250 -20.15 -24.68 -2.09
C PRO A 250 -18.81 -25.17 -2.62
N THR A 251 -18.81 -25.70 -3.83
CA THR A 251 -17.57 -26.04 -4.52
C THR A 251 -16.79 -24.78 -4.89
N TRP A 252 -15.48 -24.82 -4.66
CA TRP A 252 -14.54 -23.74 -4.93
C TRP A 252 -13.56 -24.16 -6.01
N THR A 253 -13.30 -23.26 -6.96
CA THR A 253 -12.22 -23.39 -7.95
C THR A 253 -11.39 -22.13 -7.91
N THR A 254 -10.07 -22.26 -8.01
CA THR A 254 -9.15 -21.14 -7.96
C THR A 254 -8.17 -21.23 -9.12
N ASP A 255 -7.82 -20.07 -9.67
CA ASP A 255 -6.79 -19.95 -10.70
C ASP A 255 -5.39 -19.75 -10.08
N GLN A 256 -5.31 -19.72 -8.73
CA GLN A 256 -4.07 -19.50 -7.99
C GLN A 256 -3.35 -20.78 -7.61
N THR A 257 -2.03 -20.70 -7.63
CA THR A 257 -1.12 -21.77 -7.21
C THR A 257 -0.02 -21.21 -6.31
N ALA A 258 0.75 -22.09 -5.67
CA ALA A 258 1.94 -21.65 -4.91
C ALA A 258 3.00 -20.94 -5.76
N THR A 259 2.89 -21.02 -7.10
CA THR A 259 3.76 -20.30 -8.04
C THR A 259 3.23 -18.93 -8.44
N THR A 260 1.93 -18.69 -8.27
CA THR A 260 1.27 -17.44 -8.64
C THR A 260 1.62 -16.35 -7.62
N GLU A 261 2.17 -15.25 -8.10
CA GLU A 261 2.40 -14.06 -7.30
C GLU A 261 1.10 -13.28 -7.16
N GLN A 262 0.79 -12.84 -5.94
CA GLN A 262 -0.41 -12.08 -5.62
C GLN A 262 0.00 -10.72 -5.11
N ARG A 263 -0.56 -9.68 -5.71
CA ARG A 263 -0.27 -8.29 -5.37
C ARG A 263 -1.52 -7.66 -4.81
N VAL A 264 -1.38 -7.02 -3.66
CA VAL A 264 -2.45 -6.26 -3.03
C VAL A 264 -1.93 -4.86 -2.80
N ASP A 265 -2.43 -3.94 -3.61
CA ASP A 265 -2.25 -2.51 -3.38
C ASP A 265 -3.13 -2.06 -2.22
N PHE A 266 -2.66 -1.07 -1.49
CA PHE A 266 -3.43 -0.49 -0.41
C PHE A 266 -3.20 1.00 -0.21
N ASP A 267 -4.29 1.69 0.10
CA ASP A 267 -4.30 3.10 0.45
C ASP A 267 -4.75 3.26 1.90
N HIS A 268 -3.88 2.88 2.85
CA HIS A 268 -4.24 2.81 4.25
C HIS A 268 -3.52 3.81 5.14
N GLY A 269 -3.17 4.98 4.61
CA GLY A 269 -2.44 5.97 5.39
C GLY A 269 -1.02 5.52 5.77
N ASP A 270 -0.41 6.22 6.71
CA ASP A 270 0.94 5.93 7.18
C ASP A 270 0.93 5.19 8.52
N VAL A 271 1.97 4.40 8.80
CA VAL A 271 2.24 3.84 10.13
C VAL A 271 3.16 4.81 10.87
N LYS A 272 2.59 5.63 11.75
CA LYS A 272 3.34 6.64 12.51
C LYS A 272 4.33 6.01 13.48
N VAL A 273 5.35 6.79 13.86
CA VAL A 273 6.32 6.38 14.88
C VAL A 273 5.60 6.02 16.19
N GLY A 274 5.92 4.85 16.74
CA GLY A 274 5.31 4.34 17.98
C GLY A 274 3.99 3.58 17.78
N GLU A 275 3.47 3.52 16.56
CA GLU A 275 2.19 2.87 16.27
C GLU A 275 2.33 1.50 15.60
N LYS A 276 1.23 0.75 15.57
CA LYS A 276 1.08 -0.50 14.83
C LYS A 276 -0.15 -0.41 13.95
N LYS A 277 -0.07 -0.98 12.76
CA LYS A 277 -1.18 -1.11 11.83
C LYS A 277 -1.32 -2.56 11.40
N THR A 278 -2.55 -3.10 11.40
CA THR A 278 -2.80 -4.48 10.96
C THR A 278 -3.56 -4.48 9.65
N LEU A 279 -3.02 -5.23 8.70
CA LEU A 279 -3.53 -5.39 7.36
C LEU A 279 -4.34 -6.68 7.27
N PHE A 280 -5.60 -6.59 6.88
CA PHE A 280 -6.47 -7.75 6.79
C PHE A 280 -6.75 -8.09 5.32
N PHE A 281 -6.80 -9.39 5.01
CA PHE A 281 -7.05 -9.94 3.67
C PHE A 281 -8.08 -11.05 3.76
N TRP A 282 -9.07 -11.06 2.87
CA TRP A 282 -9.93 -12.22 2.70
C TRP A 282 -9.13 -13.35 2.07
N VAL A 283 -9.42 -14.60 2.42
CA VAL A 283 -8.78 -15.76 1.83
C VAL A 283 -9.75 -16.94 1.82
N HIS A 284 -9.69 -17.78 0.79
CA HIS A 284 -10.22 -19.13 0.82
C HIS A 284 -9.11 -20.12 1.24
N PRO A 285 -9.23 -20.80 2.39
CA PRO A 285 -8.28 -21.82 2.83
C PRO A 285 -8.05 -22.94 1.81
N SER A 286 -6.79 -23.32 1.58
CA SER A 286 -6.46 -24.51 0.80
C SER A 286 -6.48 -25.78 1.66
N THR A 287 -6.81 -26.93 1.07
CA THR A 287 -6.74 -28.23 1.74
C THR A 287 -5.33 -28.81 1.60
N TYR A 288 -4.58 -28.84 2.70
CA TYR A 288 -3.24 -29.43 2.75
C TYR A 288 -2.92 -29.98 4.14
N THR A 289 -1.93 -30.86 4.20
CA THR A 289 -1.36 -31.38 5.45
C THR A 289 -0.02 -30.69 5.75
N GLY A 290 0.33 -30.58 7.03
CA GLY A 290 1.58 -29.95 7.46
C GLY A 290 1.56 -28.43 7.37
N THR A 291 2.72 -27.80 7.11
CA THR A 291 2.86 -26.34 6.99
C THR A 291 3.22 -25.94 5.58
N LYS A 292 2.76 -24.76 5.15
CA LYS A 292 3.16 -24.12 3.89
C LYS A 292 3.90 -22.82 4.19
N THR A 293 4.78 -22.42 3.29
CA THR A 293 5.45 -21.13 3.39
C THR A 293 4.60 -20.06 2.70
N LEU A 294 4.37 -18.96 3.41
CA LEU A 294 3.87 -17.70 2.87
C LEU A 294 5.06 -16.75 2.77
N GLY A 295 5.50 -16.48 1.54
CA GLY A 295 6.42 -15.38 1.27
C GLY A 295 5.64 -14.07 1.22
N LEU A 296 6.14 -13.05 1.90
CA LEU A 296 5.51 -11.75 2.03
C LEU A 296 6.56 -10.65 1.78
N ASP A 297 6.27 -9.79 0.83
CA ASP A 297 7.02 -8.59 0.53
C ASP A 297 6.16 -7.35 0.78
N VAL A 298 6.75 -6.30 1.35
CA VAL A 298 6.10 -5.01 1.57
C VAL A 298 6.92 -3.91 0.91
N ARG A 299 6.25 -3.05 0.14
CA ARG A 299 6.83 -1.95 -0.63
C ARG A 299 6.17 -0.62 -0.29
N THR A 300 6.93 0.47 -0.32
CA THR A 300 6.40 1.86 -0.28
C THR A 300 6.15 2.45 -1.68
N ASP A 301 6.32 1.66 -2.75
CA ASP A 301 5.94 2.03 -4.11
C ASP A 301 5.05 0.91 -4.67
N ASN A 302 4.19 1.23 -5.62
CA ASN A 302 3.31 0.23 -6.23
C ASN A 302 3.97 -0.45 -7.42
N PHE A 303 3.42 -1.61 -7.79
CA PHE A 303 3.70 -2.22 -9.07
C PHE A 303 3.22 -1.31 -10.22
N ASP A 304 4.07 -1.18 -11.23
CA ASP A 304 3.74 -0.56 -12.50
C ASP A 304 3.73 -1.65 -13.58
N ASP A 305 2.70 -1.72 -14.42
CA ASP A 305 2.55 -2.79 -15.42
C ASP A 305 3.69 -2.79 -16.47
N ASN A 306 4.30 -1.64 -16.73
CA ASN A 306 5.37 -1.49 -17.71
C ASN A 306 6.77 -1.61 -17.07
N LEU A 307 6.93 -1.05 -15.87
CA LEU A 307 8.21 -0.95 -15.17
C LEU A 307 8.43 -2.07 -14.13
N GLY A 308 7.37 -2.76 -13.71
CA GLY A 308 7.40 -3.76 -12.66
C GLY A 308 7.47 -3.17 -11.25
N ALA A 309 7.79 -4.02 -10.27
CA ALA A 309 7.92 -3.60 -8.87
C ALA A 309 9.30 -3.02 -8.55
N THR A 310 9.34 -2.13 -7.57
CA THR A 310 10.59 -1.75 -6.89
C THR A 310 11.02 -2.83 -5.89
N ASP A 311 12.26 -2.73 -5.38
CA ASP A 311 12.73 -3.61 -4.32
C ASP A 311 11.90 -3.44 -3.04
N PRO A 312 11.48 -4.55 -2.39
CA PRO A 312 10.77 -4.49 -1.12
C PRO A 312 11.65 -3.95 0.00
N GLU A 313 11.05 -3.23 0.95
CA GLU A 313 11.76 -2.81 2.17
C GLU A 313 11.68 -3.89 3.25
N VAL A 314 10.64 -4.71 3.20
CA VAL A 314 10.44 -5.82 4.12
C VAL A 314 10.13 -7.07 3.32
N THR A 315 10.97 -8.10 3.45
CA THR A 315 10.72 -9.45 2.94
C THR A 315 10.74 -10.42 4.11
N LYS A 316 9.68 -11.21 4.26
CA LYS A 316 9.54 -12.18 5.34
C LYS A 316 8.83 -13.44 4.88
N ASN A 317 9.28 -14.58 5.40
CA ASN A 317 8.63 -15.86 5.21
C ASN A 317 7.95 -16.30 6.50
N PHE A 318 6.73 -16.81 6.38
CA PHE A 318 5.96 -17.35 7.49
C PHE A 318 5.57 -18.79 7.24
N ASN A 319 5.59 -19.61 8.29
CA ASN A 319 5.04 -20.96 8.25
C ASN A 319 3.55 -20.90 8.60
N VAL A 320 2.71 -21.23 7.64
CA VAL A 320 1.25 -21.20 7.74
C VAL A 320 0.75 -22.63 7.92
N LYS A 321 -0.04 -22.84 8.98
CA LYS A 321 -0.79 -24.08 9.23
C LYS A 321 -2.12 -24.05 8.46
N PRO A 322 -2.76 -25.20 8.20
CA PRO A 322 -4.03 -25.24 7.49
C PRO A 322 -5.04 -24.32 8.17
N LEU A 323 -5.55 -23.36 7.39
CA LEU A 323 -6.47 -22.36 7.89
C LEU A 323 -7.87 -22.98 7.97
N SER A 324 -8.57 -22.74 9.08
CA SER A 324 -9.99 -23.08 9.18
C SER A 324 -10.82 -22.01 8.46
N GLN A 325 -11.92 -22.41 7.83
CA GLN A 325 -12.97 -21.54 7.29
C GLN A 325 -13.64 -20.74 8.42
N ARG A 326 -14.21 -19.58 8.08
CA ARG A 326 -14.96 -18.65 8.94
C ARG A 326 -14.22 -18.18 10.18
N ARG A 327 -12.91 -18.01 10.05
CA ARG A 327 -12.04 -17.55 11.14
C ARG A 327 -11.20 -16.37 10.71
N VAL A 328 -10.81 -15.59 11.71
CA VAL A 328 -9.74 -14.61 11.59
C VAL A 328 -8.46 -15.29 12.05
N HIS A 329 -7.47 -15.31 11.17
CA HIS A 329 -6.12 -15.80 11.44
C HIS A 329 -5.17 -14.61 11.48
N ARG A 330 -4.15 -14.69 12.32
CA ARG A 330 -3.13 -13.65 12.40
C ARG A 330 -1.75 -14.26 12.20
N ILE A 331 -0.92 -13.58 11.43
CA ILE A 331 0.51 -13.86 11.46
C ILE A 331 1.04 -13.42 12.83
N ALA A 332 1.64 -14.36 13.57
CA ALA A 332 2.05 -14.13 14.94
C ALA A 332 3.21 -13.12 15.08
N GLU A 333 4.13 -13.13 14.12
CA GLU A 333 5.27 -12.21 14.10
C GLU A 333 4.89 -10.90 13.39
N GLU A 334 5.17 -9.78 14.05
CA GLU A 334 5.00 -8.45 13.49
C GLU A 334 6.12 -8.11 12.51
N LEU A 335 5.75 -7.53 11.37
CA LEU A 335 6.70 -6.90 10.47
C LEU A 335 7.18 -5.61 11.10
N LYS A 336 8.50 -5.45 11.25
CA LYS A 336 9.07 -4.21 11.75
C LYS A 336 9.21 -3.23 10.60
N ALA A 337 8.70 -2.01 10.81
CA ALA A 337 8.93 -0.91 9.91
C ALA A 337 10.45 -0.68 9.79
N PRO A 338 10.97 -0.48 8.58
CA PRO A 338 12.39 -0.20 8.37
C PRO A 338 12.77 1.13 9.04
N LYS A 339 14.00 1.22 9.54
CA LYS A 339 14.52 2.45 10.14
C LYS A 339 15.05 3.39 9.07
N GLY A 340 14.71 4.66 9.18
CA GLY A 340 15.31 5.72 8.38
C GLY A 340 16.73 6.04 8.83
N ASP A 341 17.50 6.62 7.91
CA ASP A 341 18.81 7.22 8.15
C ASP A 341 19.01 8.33 7.09
N LEU A 342 20.15 9.02 7.08
CA LEU A 342 20.49 10.03 6.08
C LEU A 342 20.44 9.40 4.69
N ILE A 343 19.80 10.07 3.74
CA ILE A 343 19.71 9.60 2.35
C ILE A 343 20.33 10.63 1.40
N ILE A 344 20.77 10.13 0.24
CA ILE A 344 21.02 10.94 -0.93
C ILE A 344 19.65 11.21 -1.55
N SER A 345 19.22 12.47 -1.56
CA SER A 345 17.90 12.87 -2.08
C SER A 345 17.98 13.33 -3.53
N GLU A 346 19.07 13.99 -3.92
CA GLU A 346 19.23 14.49 -5.27
C GLU A 346 20.71 14.58 -5.68
N VAL A 347 20.97 14.24 -6.95
CA VAL A 347 22.30 14.31 -7.58
C VAL A 347 22.18 15.08 -8.90
N TYR A 348 22.75 16.28 -8.91
CA TYR A 348 22.90 17.08 -10.13
C TYR A 348 24.18 16.68 -10.84
N MET A 349 24.11 16.41 -12.15
CA MET A 349 25.28 16.16 -12.98
C MET A 349 25.39 17.18 -14.10
N GLY A 350 26.24 18.18 -13.91
CA GLY A 350 26.52 19.17 -14.95
C GLY A 350 27.27 18.60 -16.15
N ASN A 351 27.65 19.47 -17.08
CA ASN A 351 28.33 19.11 -18.34
C ASN A 351 29.68 18.39 -18.18
N SER A 352 30.22 18.31 -16.95
CA SER A 352 31.48 17.63 -16.65
C SER A 352 31.36 16.86 -15.33
N ASN A 353 32.10 15.76 -15.20
CA ASN A 353 32.12 14.91 -14.00
C ASN A 353 32.61 15.61 -12.72
N ILE A 354 33.19 16.81 -12.84
CA ILE A 354 33.61 17.65 -11.73
C ILE A 354 32.53 18.63 -11.27
N ASN A 355 31.46 18.81 -12.06
CA ASN A 355 30.38 19.78 -11.82
C ASN A 355 29.14 19.06 -11.26
N THR A 356 29.34 18.30 -10.20
CA THR A 356 28.32 17.47 -9.57
C THR A 356 27.89 18.06 -8.23
N MET A 357 26.58 18.20 -8.03
CA MET A 357 26.03 18.62 -6.73
C MET A 357 25.34 17.43 -6.07
N TRP A 358 25.42 17.38 -4.74
CA TRP A 358 24.82 16.32 -3.94
C TRP A 358 23.97 16.94 -2.85
N GLU A 359 22.73 16.49 -2.75
CA GLU A 359 21.87 16.81 -1.61
C GLU A 359 21.76 15.57 -0.70
N PHE A 360 21.99 15.80 0.59
CA PHE A 360 21.73 14.83 1.64
C PHE A 360 20.57 15.32 2.49
N TYR A 361 19.59 14.45 2.72
CA TYR A 361 18.36 14.77 3.43
C TYR A 361 18.19 13.85 4.63
N ASN A 362 17.70 14.42 5.74
CA ASN A 362 17.28 13.66 6.93
C ASN A 362 15.76 13.36 6.83
N PRO A 363 15.34 12.15 6.46
CA PRO A 363 13.92 11.79 6.36
C PRO A 363 13.27 11.42 7.71
N THR A 364 13.99 11.54 8.82
CA THR A 364 13.59 10.99 10.11
C THR A 364 13.03 12.07 11.04
N GLU A 365 12.26 11.66 12.03
CA GLU A 365 11.73 12.50 13.12
C GLU A 365 12.79 12.84 14.18
N VAL A 366 14.06 12.46 13.97
CA VAL A 366 15.17 12.69 14.89
C VAL A 366 16.33 13.39 14.20
N ALA A 367 17.09 14.19 14.95
CA ALA A 367 18.27 14.84 14.39
C ALA A 367 19.39 13.81 14.10
N ILE A 368 20.06 13.97 12.96
CA ILE A 368 21.16 13.09 12.52
C ILE A 368 22.50 13.81 12.63
N ASP A 369 23.47 13.20 13.30
CA ASP A 369 24.82 13.76 13.45
C ASP A 369 25.68 13.51 12.21
N LEU A 370 25.80 14.53 11.35
CA LEU A 370 26.53 14.44 10.07
C LEU A 370 28.03 14.14 10.24
N THR A 371 28.60 14.31 11.43
CA THR A 371 30.03 14.00 11.68
C THR A 371 30.36 12.51 11.58
N GLN A 372 29.35 11.65 11.68
CA GLN A 372 29.49 10.20 11.57
C GLN A 372 29.54 9.70 10.12
N TYR A 373 29.33 10.60 9.15
CA TYR A 373 29.08 10.23 7.77
C TYR A 373 30.25 10.61 6.85
N SER A 374 30.49 9.77 5.85
CA SER A 374 31.42 10.02 4.76
C SER A 374 30.81 9.65 3.41
N MET A 375 31.24 10.36 2.37
CA MET A 375 30.99 9.99 0.99
C MET A 375 32.18 9.17 0.48
N ARG A 376 31.89 8.02 -0.14
CA ARG A 376 32.89 7.17 -0.80
C ARG A 376 32.62 7.09 -2.29
N ALA A 377 33.70 7.11 -3.08
CA ALA A 377 33.66 6.86 -4.51
C ALA A 377 34.51 5.65 -4.88
N TYR A 378 33.97 4.79 -5.75
CA TYR A 378 34.63 3.60 -6.30
C TYR A 378 34.74 3.79 -7.81
N HIS A 379 35.92 4.15 -8.28
CA HIS A 379 36.17 4.33 -9.70
C HIS A 379 36.59 3.01 -10.33
N TYR A 380 35.96 2.67 -11.44
CA TYR A 380 36.31 1.50 -12.23
C TYR A 380 37.70 1.65 -12.86
N ASP A 381 38.53 0.61 -12.78
CA ASP A 381 39.82 0.47 -13.46
C ASP A 381 39.73 -0.68 -14.47
N SER A 382 40.10 -0.45 -15.74
CA SER A 382 39.95 -1.48 -16.79
C SER A 382 40.84 -2.71 -16.60
N ARG A 383 41.88 -2.63 -15.75
CA ARG A 383 42.79 -3.73 -15.46
C ARG A 383 42.43 -4.48 -14.18
N ARG A 384 41.78 -3.80 -13.23
CA ARG A 384 41.53 -4.32 -11.85
C ARG A 384 40.06 -4.36 -11.46
N GLY A 385 39.16 -3.83 -12.27
CA GLY A 385 37.75 -3.70 -11.95
C GLY A 385 37.50 -2.61 -10.90
N TYR A 386 36.43 -2.78 -10.12
CA TYR A 386 36.14 -1.91 -8.98
C TYR A 386 37.06 -2.24 -7.80
N PRO A 387 37.48 -1.23 -7.02
CA PRO A 387 38.21 -1.49 -5.77
C PRO A 387 37.32 -2.16 -4.72
N ASP A 388 37.96 -2.78 -3.72
CA ASP A 388 37.27 -3.40 -2.59
C ASP A 388 36.34 -2.41 -1.87
N VAL A 389 35.20 -2.91 -1.38
CA VAL A 389 34.17 -2.09 -0.70
C VAL A 389 34.71 -1.34 0.53
N ASN A 390 35.76 -1.87 1.17
CA ASN A 390 36.39 -1.22 2.32
C ASN A 390 37.60 -0.36 1.93
N SER A 391 38.00 -0.35 0.65
CA SER A 391 39.14 0.40 0.13
C SER A 391 38.71 1.30 -1.03
N PRO A 392 37.86 2.32 -0.79
CA PRO A 392 37.35 3.19 -1.84
C PRO A 392 38.48 3.93 -2.56
N SER A 393 38.24 4.35 -3.81
CA SER A 393 39.18 5.21 -4.53
C SER A 393 39.38 6.54 -3.82
N TYR A 394 38.30 7.08 -3.25
CA TYR A 394 38.29 8.30 -2.46
C TYR A 394 37.23 8.22 -1.37
N GLU A 395 37.54 8.80 -0.22
CA GLU A 395 36.62 8.97 0.90
C GLU A 395 36.74 10.40 1.43
N SER A 396 35.61 11.01 1.77
CA SER A 396 35.57 12.36 2.34
C SER A 396 34.47 12.43 3.37
N LYS A 397 34.80 12.88 4.59
CA LYS A 397 33.82 13.10 5.64
C LYS A 397 32.82 14.15 5.17
N LEU A 398 31.54 13.99 5.47
CA LEU A 398 30.57 15.04 5.16
C LEU A 398 30.96 16.32 5.91
N ILE A 399 31.37 16.20 7.19
CA ILE A 399 31.85 17.32 7.99
C ILE A 399 33.37 17.32 8.08
N ASP A 400 33.99 18.26 7.35
CA ASP A 400 35.43 18.55 7.37
C ASP A 400 35.67 20.01 6.99
N GLU A 401 35.39 20.92 7.93
CA GLU A 401 35.39 22.37 7.70
C GLU A 401 36.74 22.89 7.14
N GLY A 402 37.86 22.26 7.52
CA GLY A 402 39.19 22.63 7.04
C GLY A 402 39.50 22.17 5.61
N ALA A 403 38.74 21.21 5.09
CA ALA A 403 38.91 20.68 3.73
C ALA A 403 37.98 21.34 2.70
N TRP A 404 36.98 22.09 3.16
CA TRP A 404 36.05 22.82 2.30
C TRP A 404 36.70 24.06 1.68
N HIS A 405 36.17 24.50 0.53
CA HIS A 405 36.62 25.75 -0.08
C HIS A 405 36.09 26.96 0.68
N LYS A 406 34.77 26.97 0.92
CA LYS A 406 34.05 27.97 1.71
C LYS A 406 32.62 27.51 1.99
N THR A 407 31.94 28.26 2.86
CA THR A 407 30.49 28.20 3.03
C THR A 407 29.81 29.09 1.99
N LEU A 408 28.75 28.61 1.35
CA LEU A 408 27.89 29.43 0.48
C LEU A 408 26.65 29.92 1.22
N LEU A 409 26.04 29.05 2.02
CA LEU A 409 24.86 29.35 2.82
C LEU A 409 24.98 28.69 4.19
N ASP A 410 24.66 29.45 5.25
CA ASP A 410 24.55 28.95 6.62
C ASP A 410 23.21 29.37 7.22
N ASN A 411 22.23 28.46 7.16
CA ASN A 411 20.90 28.63 7.74
C ASN A 411 20.75 27.83 9.04
N ARG A 412 21.83 27.33 9.65
CA ARG A 412 21.77 26.42 10.80
C ARG A 412 20.92 26.97 11.94
N ALA A 413 21.16 28.23 12.32
CA ALA A 413 20.38 28.90 13.36
C ALA A 413 18.89 29.03 12.99
N LYS A 414 18.57 29.38 11.74
CA LYS A 414 17.19 29.53 11.24
C LYS A 414 16.45 28.21 11.17
N ARG A 415 17.16 27.10 10.99
CA ARG A 415 16.58 25.74 10.86
C ARG A 415 16.70 24.90 12.13
N GLY A 416 17.18 25.48 13.24
CA GLY A 416 17.29 24.79 14.53
C GLY A 416 18.38 23.72 14.59
N MET A 417 19.40 23.80 13.72
CA MET A 417 20.53 22.88 13.73
C MET A 417 21.51 23.23 14.85
N SER A 418 21.76 22.27 15.74
CA SER A 418 22.72 22.38 16.84
C SER A 418 23.99 21.59 16.52
N GLY A 419 25.14 22.28 16.49
CA GLY A 419 26.39 21.71 16.00
C GLY A 419 26.23 21.19 14.57
N TRP A 420 26.64 19.93 14.34
CA TRP A 420 26.49 19.24 13.06
C TRP A 420 25.34 18.21 13.03
N LYS A 421 24.36 18.37 13.92
CA LYS A 421 23.16 17.53 13.97
C LYS A 421 22.06 18.09 13.07
N LEU A 422 21.95 17.55 11.86
CA LEU A 422 20.93 17.93 10.88
C LEU A 422 19.53 17.62 11.43
N PRO A 423 18.65 18.63 11.60
CA PRO A 423 17.32 18.43 12.13
C PRO A 423 16.44 17.53 11.25
N PRO A 424 15.32 17.03 11.79
CA PRO A 424 14.29 16.32 11.03
C PRO A 424 13.88 17.06 9.76
N HIS A 425 13.78 16.32 8.66
CA HIS A 425 13.27 16.80 7.36
C HIS A 425 14.01 18.03 6.82
N LYS A 426 15.32 18.09 7.06
CA LYS A 426 16.19 19.14 6.53
C LYS A 426 17.29 18.55 5.65
N SER A 427 17.86 19.38 4.78
CA SER A 427 18.94 18.99 3.88
C SER A 427 20.18 19.87 3.98
N ILE A 428 21.29 19.30 3.50
CA ILE A 428 22.57 19.96 3.25
C ILE A 428 22.99 19.68 1.80
N ILE A 429 23.55 20.69 1.13
CA ILE A 429 24.02 20.57 -0.25
C ILE A 429 25.55 20.68 -0.31
N PHE A 430 26.18 19.80 -1.06
CA PHE A 430 27.58 19.89 -1.47
C PHE A 430 27.66 20.42 -2.89
N TYR A 431 28.17 21.64 -3.01
CA TYR A 431 28.17 22.44 -4.23
C TYR A 431 29.60 22.56 -4.79
N PRO A 432 29.88 22.19 -6.06
CA PRO A 432 31.21 22.26 -6.63
C PRO A 432 31.55 23.69 -7.06
N THR A 433 32.81 24.10 -6.87
CA THR A 433 33.36 25.39 -7.35
C THR A 433 33.25 25.62 -8.86
N GLY A 434 33.20 24.55 -9.66
CA GLY A 434 33.07 24.62 -11.12
C GLY A 434 31.66 24.91 -11.62
N THR A 435 30.67 24.98 -10.73
CA THR A 435 29.28 25.30 -11.07
C THR A 435 28.94 26.71 -10.58
N GLY A 436 28.35 27.54 -11.45
CA GLY A 436 27.95 28.90 -11.07
C GLY A 436 26.85 28.90 -10.01
N TYR A 437 27.10 29.54 -8.86
CA TYR A 437 26.17 29.68 -7.75
C TYR A 437 25.21 30.87 -8.01
N PRO A 438 23.88 30.67 -7.97
CA PRO A 438 22.90 31.71 -8.29
C PRO A 438 22.79 32.82 -7.24
N GLY A 439 23.33 32.63 -6.04
CA GLY A 439 23.24 33.57 -4.92
C GLY A 439 22.40 33.02 -3.76
N ASN A 440 22.41 33.73 -2.63
CA ASN A 440 21.70 33.27 -1.42
C ASN A 440 20.20 33.45 -1.51
N ASP A 441 19.71 34.50 -2.19
CA ASP A 441 18.27 34.80 -2.28
C ASP A 441 17.44 33.62 -2.81
N THR A 442 18.01 32.82 -3.72
CA THR A 442 17.38 31.61 -4.28
C THR A 442 17.26 30.46 -3.26
N PHE A 443 18.24 30.31 -2.37
CA PHE A 443 18.35 29.15 -1.48
C PHE A 443 17.94 29.45 -0.04
N GLU A 444 18.08 30.69 0.42
CA GLU A 444 17.83 31.09 1.79
C GLU A 444 16.34 31.00 2.16
N ALA A 445 15.46 31.24 1.18
CA ALA A 445 14.02 31.10 1.32
C ALA A 445 13.57 29.64 1.56
N ARG A 446 14.38 28.64 1.18
CA ARG A 446 13.97 27.23 1.15
C ARG A 446 13.89 26.68 2.58
N PRO A 447 12.71 26.22 3.05
CA PRO A 447 12.50 25.83 4.45
C PRO A 447 13.27 24.56 4.84
N GLY A 448 13.47 23.65 3.88
CA GLY A 448 14.23 22.41 4.07
C GLY A 448 15.75 22.60 4.15
N LEU A 449 16.28 23.64 3.51
CA LEU A 449 17.71 23.78 3.32
C LEU A 449 18.41 24.46 4.50
N THR A 450 19.39 23.75 5.08
CA THR A 450 20.10 24.18 6.29
C THR A 450 21.48 24.72 6.01
N TYR A 451 22.20 24.18 5.03
CA TYR A 451 23.58 24.57 4.77
C TYR A 451 23.99 24.23 3.34
N ILE A 452 24.86 25.05 2.74
CA ILE A 452 25.52 24.73 1.47
C ILE A 452 27.04 24.81 1.64
N VAL A 453 27.69 23.66 1.50
CA VAL A 453 29.14 23.51 1.46
C VAL A 453 29.63 23.77 0.05
N ASN A 454 30.68 24.59 -0.12
CA ASN A 454 31.40 24.67 -1.39
C ASN A 454 32.68 23.86 -1.35
N TYR A 455 32.86 23.00 -2.35
CA TYR A 455 34.02 22.12 -2.42
C TYR A 455 34.78 22.29 -3.74
N THR A 456 36.09 22.10 -3.68
CA THR A 456 36.94 22.03 -4.87
C THR A 456 36.90 20.63 -5.44
N SER A 457 36.23 20.45 -6.58
CA SER A 457 36.19 19.17 -7.27
C SER A 457 37.58 18.76 -7.75
N MET A 458 38.49 19.69 -8.03
CA MET A 458 39.87 19.43 -8.48
C MET A 458 40.87 19.25 -7.33
N GLY A 459 41.64 18.15 -7.37
CA GLY A 459 42.74 17.87 -6.44
C GLY A 459 44.00 17.49 -7.21
N GLY A 460 45.14 18.11 -6.89
CA GLY A 460 46.44 17.89 -7.54
C GLY A 460 47.45 19.03 -7.31
N ALA A 461 48.74 18.73 -7.49
CA ALA A 461 49.90 19.55 -7.12
C ALA A 461 49.91 21.00 -7.68
N LEU A 462 49.16 21.29 -8.74
CA LEU A 462 49.07 22.64 -9.30
C LEU A 462 48.25 23.63 -8.46
N LEU A 463 47.32 23.16 -7.63
CA LEU A 463 46.35 24.02 -6.92
C LEU A 463 46.45 23.96 -5.39
N ARG A 464 47.38 23.17 -4.82
CA ARG A 464 47.55 22.94 -3.37
C ARG A 464 46.24 22.69 -2.59
N GLY A 465 45.20 22.18 -3.25
CA GLY A 465 43.88 21.98 -2.66
C GLY A 465 43.68 20.57 -2.07
N PRO A 466 42.87 20.41 -1.00
CA PRO A 466 42.49 19.10 -0.45
C PRO A 466 41.88 18.18 -1.51
N ARG A 467 42.17 16.87 -1.46
CA ARG A 467 41.54 15.85 -2.34
C ARG A 467 40.05 15.59 -2.02
N TYR A 468 39.48 16.36 -1.10
CA TYR A 468 38.11 16.25 -0.59
C TYR A 468 37.05 16.10 -1.68
N GLY A 469 37.07 16.95 -2.70
CA GLY A 469 36.06 16.92 -3.76
C GLY A 469 36.08 15.68 -4.66
N GLN A 470 37.10 14.81 -4.57
CA GLN A 470 37.17 13.62 -5.44
C GLN A 470 36.09 12.59 -5.13
N ALA A 471 35.67 12.47 -3.87
CA ALA A 471 34.60 11.55 -3.48
C ALA A 471 33.22 11.95 -4.04
N PHE A 472 33.04 13.23 -4.40
CA PHE A 472 31.80 13.77 -4.93
C PHE A 472 31.75 13.82 -6.47
N ARG A 473 32.81 13.39 -7.17
CA ARG A 473 32.82 13.36 -8.63
C ARG A 473 32.07 12.15 -9.16
N VAL A 474 31.17 12.38 -10.12
CA VAL A 474 30.47 11.30 -10.83
C VAL A 474 31.18 11.04 -12.16
N ARG A 475 32.22 10.20 -12.13
CA ARG A 475 32.84 9.70 -13.37
C ARG A 475 31.95 8.65 -14.01
N GLN A 476 32.13 8.43 -15.31
CA GLN A 476 31.51 7.26 -15.94
C GLN A 476 31.93 5.99 -15.20
N TYR A 477 30.96 5.11 -15.01
CA TYR A 477 31.11 3.86 -14.27
C TYR A 477 31.45 4.04 -12.78
N ALA A 478 31.43 5.25 -12.22
CA ALA A 478 31.68 5.41 -10.79
C ALA A 478 30.53 4.85 -9.96
N ARG A 479 30.84 4.35 -8.76
CA ARG A 479 29.84 4.04 -7.74
C ARG A 479 30.04 4.96 -6.55
N HIS A 480 28.94 5.37 -5.93
CA HIS A 480 28.98 6.22 -4.75
C HIS A 480 28.24 5.57 -3.60
N ALA A 481 28.81 5.67 -2.42
CA ALA A 481 28.19 5.17 -1.20
C ALA A 481 28.25 6.24 -0.12
N LEU A 482 27.10 6.50 0.50
CA LEU A 482 27.02 7.19 1.76
C LEU A 482 27.29 6.18 2.87
N VAL A 483 28.28 6.48 3.70
CA VAL A 483 28.79 5.60 4.73
C VAL A 483 28.62 6.24 6.10
N LYS A 484 28.22 5.43 7.08
CA LYS A 484 28.16 5.77 8.49
C LYS A 484 28.96 4.75 9.29
N ASP A 485 29.91 5.21 10.09
CA ASP A 485 30.78 4.35 10.90
C ASP A 485 31.41 3.19 10.10
N GLY A 486 31.82 3.46 8.86
CA GLY A 486 32.44 2.49 7.95
C GLY A 486 31.47 1.55 7.21
N LYS A 487 30.17 1.62 7.49
CA LYS A 487 29.12 0.82 6.81
C LYS A 487 28.36 1.64 5.77
N ILE A 488 28.13 1.07 4.58
CA ILE A 488 27.26 1.66 3.57
C ILE A 488 25.83 1.69 4.12
N ILE A 489 25.20 2.86 4.07
CA ILE A 489 23.79 3.05 4.48
C ILE A 489 22.90 3.42 3.30
N ASP A 490 23.41 4.21 2.36
CA ASP A 490 22.71 4.61 1.14
C ASP A 490 23.70 4.66 -0.02
N ASN A 491 23.22 4.64 -1.25
CA ASN A 491 24.11 4.62 -2.41
C ASN A 491 23.51 5.30 -3.63
N PHE A 492 24.39 5.58 -4.59
CA PHE A 492 24.04 6.04 -5.91
C PHE A 492 24.89 5.29 -6.95
N PHE A 493 24.21 4.58 -7.86
CA PHE A 493 24.80 3.67 -8.86
C PHE A 493 25.71 2.56 -8.27
N TYR A 494 25.45 2.11 -7.04
CA TYR A 494 26.16 0.99 -6.43
C TYR A 494 25.35 -0.31 -6.60
N GLY A 495 25.63 -1.06 -7.69
CA GLY A 495 24.93 -2.30 -8.07
C GLY A 495 25.50 -3.60 -7.48
N ASP A 496 25.27 -4.73 -8.17
CA ASP A 496 25.61 -6.14 -7.82
C ASP A 496 27.09 -6.49 -7.56
N GLY A 497 27.95 -5.48 -7.37
CA GLY A 497 29.33 -5.67 -6.95
C GLY A 497 30.33 -5.83 -8.10
N THR A 498 29.92 -6.23 -9.32
CA THR A 498 30.90 -6.53 -10.39
C THR A 498 30.61 -5.85 -11.73
N THR A 499 29.37 -5.46 -11.99
CA THR A 499 28.98 -4.96 -13.30
C THR A 499 29.31 -3.48 -13.50
N LYS A 500 29.85 -3.13 -14.68
CA LYS A 500 30.15 -1.76 -15.12
C LYS A 500 28.92 -1.15 -15.83
N TYR A 501 28.40 -0.04 -15.33
CA TYR A 501 27.21 0.63 -15.89
C TYR A 501 27.50 2.06 -16.35
N THR A 502 27.08 2.40 -17.56
CA THR A 502 27.08 3.80 -18.04
C THR A 502 26.11 4.63 -17.22
N ILE A 503 26.56 5.77 -16.70
CA ILE A 503 25.70 6.71 -15.96
C ILE A 503 25.19 7.73 -16.98
N PRO A 504 23.87 7.83 -17.24
CA PRO A 504 23.36 8.83 -18.18
C PRO A 504 23.58 10.24 -17.64
N LYS A 505 23.46 11.27 -18.48
CA LYS A 505 23.45 12.68 -18.00
C LYS A 505 22.07 13.09 -17.47
N GLY A 506 22.01 14.01 -16.50
CA GLY A 506 20.76 14.53 -15.97
C GLY A 506 20.80 14.99 -14.50
N ASN A 507 19.63 15.35 -13.98
CA ASN A 507 19.38 15.49 -12.56
C ASN A 507 18.64 14.26 -12.06
N PHE A 508 19.18 13.57 -11.07
CA PHE A 508 18.51 12.44 -10.44
C PHE A 508 17.90 12.87 -9.12
N MET A 509 16.60 12.65 -8.96
CA MET A 509 15.88 12.95 -7.73
C MET A 509 15.29 11.65 -7.21
N ARG A 510 15.39 11.41 -5.91
CA ARG A 510 14.73 10.27 -5.29
C ARG A 510 13.23 10.49 -5.29
N LYS A 511 12.45 9.52 -5.76
CA LYS A 511 10.99 9.63 -5.85
C LYS A 511 10.37 10.11 -4.52
N PRO A 512 9.26 10.85 -4.55
CA PRO A 512 8.50 11.17 -3.35
C PRO A 512 8.11 9.89 -2.60
N GLY A 513 8.09 9.93 -1.27
CA GLY A 513 7.79 8.75 -0.44
C GLY A 513 8.92 7.71 -0.33
N ARG A 514 9.94 7.73 -1.20
CA ARG A 514 11.12 6.83 -1.12
C ARG A 514 12.18 7.37 -0.17
N ASN A 515 11.82 7.45 1.11
CA ASN A 515 12.63 8.08 2.16
C ASN A 515 13.49 7.09 2.97
N LEU A 516 13.62 5.85 2.51
CA LEU A 516 14.41 4.82 3.19
C LEU A 516 15.76 4.63 2.51
N PRO A 517 16.87 4.51 3.27
CA PRO A 517 18.19 4.24 2.72
C PRO A 517 18.23 2.93 1.92
N ARG A 518 19.01 2.91 0.85
CA ARG A 518 19.22 1.74 -0.02
C ARG A 518 20.70 1.41 -0.03
N THR A 519 21.09 0.25 0.45
CA THR A 519 22.50 -0.17 0.43
C THR A 519 22.97 -0.63 -0.95
N THR A 520 22.02 -0.96 -1.83
CA THR A 520 22.25 -1.30 -3.24
C THR A 520 21.23 -0.60 -4.13
N MET A 521 21.68 -0.13 -5.28
CA MET A 521 20.82 0.39 -6.33
C MET A 521 20.88 -0.59 -7.49
N GLN A 522 19.79 -1.33 -7.70
CA GLN A 522 19.71 -2.23 -8.84
C GLN A 522 19.59 -1.37 -10.11
N VAL A 523 20.48 -1.64 -11.05
CA VAL A 523 20.69 -0.88 -12.29
C VAL A 523 20.33 -1.74 -13.51
N ASP A 524 19.75 -2.91 -13.27
CA ASP A 524 19.12 -3.78 -14.25
C ASP A 524 17.61 -3.93 -14.03
N ILE A 525 17.05 -3.16 -13.09
CA ILE A 525 15.60 -3.03 -12.91
C ILE A 525 15.06 -1.88 -13.76
N LYS A 526 13.83 -2.07 -14.22
CA LYS A 526 13.08 -1.04 -14.97
C LYS A 526 12.46 0.01 -14.04
N ASN A 527 12.07 -0.36 -12.82
CA ASN A 527 11.44 0.55 -11.85
C ASN A 527 12.43 1.00 -10.76
N SER A 528 13.13 2.10 -11.01
CA SER A 528 14.11 2.72 -10.11
C SER A 528 13.46 3.52 -8.96
N ASP A 529 14.18 3.66 -7.84
CA ASP A 529 13.85 4.61 -6.75
C ASP A 529 14.07 6.09 -7.11
N TRP A 530 14.73 6.30 -8.24
CA TRP A 530 15.11 7.59 -8.78
C TRP A 530 14.30 7.91 -10.03
N VAL A 531 14.01 9.19 -10.18
CA VAL A 531 13.54 9.81 -11.42
C VAL A 531 14.61 10.73 -11.94
N VAL A 532 14.60 10.97 -13.25
CA VAL A 532 15.63 11.76 -13.92
C VAL A 532 15.04 12.83 -14.82
N ARG A 533 15.68 14.00 -14.87
CA ARG A 533 15.48 14.99 -15.93
C ARG A 533 16.68 15.04 -16.84
N LYS A 534 16.44 15.07 -18.16
CA LYS A 534 17.50 15.22 -19.17
C LYS A 534 18.18 16.59 -19.05
N ASN A 535 17.40 17.68 -18.98
CA ASN A 535 17.95 19.02 -18.86
C ASN A 535 18.19 19.33 -17.39
N THR A 536 19.46 19.50 -17.03
CA THR A 536 19.87 19.74 -15.66
C THR A 536 19.43 21.12 -15.21
N SER A 537 18.64 21.22 -14.15
CA SER A 537 18.33 22.48 -13.47
C SER A 537 18.94 22.53 -12.06
N LYS A 538 19.29 23.70 -11.57
CA LYS A 538 19.72 23.86 -10.17
C LYS A 538 18.56 24.25 -9.26
N ASP A 539 17.43 24.58 -9.87
CA ASP A 539 16.30 25.22 -9.19
C ASP A 539 15.59 24.26 -8.23
N ASP A 540 15.74 22.95 -8.44
CA ASP A 540 15.15 21.92 -7.58
C ASP A 540 15.96 21.70 -6.28
N MET A 541 17.28 21.97 -6.28
CA MET A 541 18.20 21.63 -5.19
C MET A 541 17.86 22.30 -3.84
N GLY A 542 17.63 21.54 -2.77
CA GLY A 542 17.30 22.14 -1.47
C GLY A 542 15.81 22.31 -1.24
N TYR A 543 14.99 21.93 -2.22
CA TYR A 543 13.67 21.39 -1.98
C TYR A 543 13.79 19.87 -1.96
N ARG A 544 13.27 19.20 -0.92
CA ARG A 544 13.06 17.75 -1.04
C ARG A 544 12.13 17.58 -2.23
N PHE A 545 12.57 16.83 -3.24
CA PHE A 545 11.74 16.57 -4.41
C PHE A 545 10.40 15.93 -3.97
N SER A 546 9.34 16.74 -3.97
CA SER A 546 8.05 16.40 -3.39
C SER A 546 6.92 17.05 -4.19
N TYR A 547 6.14 16.21 -4.86
CA TYR A 547 5.04 16.60 -5.73
C TYR A 547 3.95 15.53 -5.62
N TYR A 548 2.69 15.81 -5.97
CA TYR A 548 1.54 14.93 -5.67
C TYR A 548 0.65 14.63 -6.87
N TYR A 549 -0.20 13.61 -6.73
CA TYR A 549 -1.25 13.27 -7.69
C TYR A 549 -2.48 14.17 -7.54
N ASP A 550 -2.83 14.82 -8.64
CA ASP A 550 -3.93 15.75 -8.82
C ASP A 550 -4.84 15.26 -9.97
N ARG A 551 -5.98 14.66 -9.57
CA ARG A 551 -7.00 14.17 -10.52
C ARG A 551 -7.51 15.26 -11.45
N THR A 552 -7.52 16.52 -11.02
CA THR A 552 -8.03 17.64 -11.85
C THR A 552 -7.11 17.96 -13.02
N ARG A 553 -5.83 17.58 -12.92
CA ARG A 553 -4.82 17.73 -13.97
C ARG A 553 -4.61 16.43 -14.75
N LEU A 554 -5.42 15.39 -14.52
CA LEU A 554 -5.36 14.15 -15.28
C LEU A 554 -5.72 14.43 -16.76
N GLY A 555 -4.84 14.07 -17.69
CA GLY A 555 -4.99 14.37 -19.12
C GLY A 555 -4.43 15.72 -19.59
N THR A 556 -3.78 16.48 -18.69
CA THR A 556 -2.96 17.67 -19.05
C THR A 556 -1.49 17.29 -19.29
N ASP A 557 -0.66 18.25 -19.72
CA ASP A 557 0.79 18.08 -19.88
C ASP A 557 1.54 17.72 -18.58
N PHE A 558 0.86 17.77 -17.44
CA PHE A 558 1.38 17.40 -16.12
C PHE A 558 1.06 15.95 -15.72
N TYR A 559 0.19 15.23 -16.45
CA TYR A 559 -0.23 13.86 -16.10
C TYR A 559 -0.72 13.69 -14.65
N GLY A 560 -1.43 14.69 -14.13
CA GLY A 560 -1.84 14.69 -12.73
C GLY A 560 -0.72 14.95 -11.73
N ALA A 561 0.47 15.40 -12.13
CA ALA A 561 1.54 15.83 -11.23
C ALA A 561 1.38 17.29 -10.78
N HIS A 562 1.81 17.62 -9.55
CA HIS A 562 1.79 18.99 -9.04
C HIS A 562 2.87 19.24 -7.96
N TRP A 563 3.64 20.33 -8.04
CA TRP A 563 4.61 20.74 -6.99
C TRP A 563 3.92 21.18 -5.69
N LEU A 564 4.45 20.85 -4.52
CA LEU A 564 3.81 21.26 -3.27
C LEU A 564 3.65 22.77 -3.07
N GLU A 565 4.50 23.58 -3.72
CA GLU A 565 4.50 25.04 -3.62
C GLU A 565 3.95 25.76 -4.86
N ASP A 566 3.43 25.03 -5.86
CA ASP A 566 2.79 25.65 -7.03
C ASP A 566 1.42 26.24 -6.62
N LEU A 567 1.37 27.55 -6.40
CA LEU A 567 0.16 28.28 -6.02
C LEU A 567 -0.62 28.83 -7.23
N THR A 568 -0.26 28.43 -8.46
CA THR A 568 -0.87 29.01 -9.66
C THR A 568 -2.24 28.39 -9.96
N ASN A 569 -3.26 29.24 -10.00
CA ASN A 569 -4.62 28.88 -10.43
C ASN A 569 -4.83 29.04 -11.95
N ASN A 570 -3.79 29.38 -12.72
CA ASN A 570 -3.91 29.77 -14.13
C ASN A 570 -2.97 28.94 -15.01
N LEU A 571 -3.55 28.01 -15.76
CA LEU A 571 -2.88 26.93 -16.51
C LEU A 571 -2.02 27.38 -17.70
N SER A 572 -2.04 28.66 -18.09
CA SER A 572 -1.41 29.14 -19.34
C SER A 572 -0.02 29.77 -19.16
N HIS A 573 0.40 30.07 -17.92
CA HIS A 573 1.73 30.61 -17.63
C HIS A 573 2.14 30.19 -16.22
N HIS A 574 2.90 29.10 -16.11
CA HIS A 574 3.56 28.76 -14.85
C HIS A 574 4.86 29.56 -14.74
N SER A 575 5.08 30.11 -13.54
CA SER A 575 6.21 30.93 -13.15
C SER A 575 7.53 30.16 -13.23
N ASN A 576 8.63 30.88 -13.14
CA ASN A 576 10.02 30.47 -13.30
C ASN A 576 10.55 29.42 -12.29
N ASP A 577 9.69 28.56 -11.74
CA ASP A 577 10.01 27.59 -10.69
C ASP A 577 9.78 26.15 -11.20
N GLY A 578 10.83 25.54 -11.76
CA GLY A 578 10.93 24.09 -12.00
C GLY A 578 9.90 23.49 -12.98
N GLY A 579 10.18 23.49 -14.28
CA GLY A 579 9.29 22.91 -15.29
C GLY A 579 8.92 21.43 -15.04
N ILE A 580 7.64 21.15 -14.76
CA ILE A 580 7.05 19.79 -14.74
C ILE A 580 6.45 19.42 -16.10
N PHE A 581 6.32 20.39 -17.02
CA PHE A 581 5.71 20.15 -18.32
C PHE A 581 6.40 19.03 -19.08
N LYS A 582 5.58 18.18 -19.70
CA LYS A 582 6.02 17.20 -20.68
C LYS A 582 6.92 17.79 -21.77
N SER A 583 6.67 19.04 -22.18
CA SER A 583 7.34 19.69 -23.31
C SER A 583 8.69 20.34 -22.96
N ASP A 584 8.85 20.85 -21.75
CA ASP A 584 9.93 21.81 -21.45
C ASP A 584 11.10 21.16 -20.68
N ASN A 585 10.80 20.35 -19.65
CA ASN A 585 11.79 19.57 -18.92
C ASN A 585 11.18 18.37 -18.16
N PRO A 586 10.61 17.39 -18.88
CA PRO A 586 9.95 16.25 -18.26
C PRO A 586 10.86 15.44 -17.35
N MET A 587 10.26 14.89 -16.29
CA MET A 587 10.85 13.86 -15.44
C MET A 587 10.46 12.49 -15.95
N TYR A 588 11.39 11.55 -15.94
CA TYR A 588 11.17 10.18 -16.38
C TYR A 588 11.47 9.21 -15.25
N ASN A 589 10.68 8.14 -15.18
CA ASN A 589 11.10 6.94 -14.46
C ASN A 589 12.38 6.41 -15.13
N VAL A 590 13.38 6.09 -14.32
CA VAL A 590 14.63 5.58 -14.86
C VAL A 590 14.51 4.08 -15.12
N ASP A 591 14.40 3.70 -16.38
CA ASP A 591 14.60 2.32 -16.83
C ASP A 591 16.10 2.09 -17.07
N TYR A 592 16.81 1.59 -16.07
CA TYR A 592 18.27 1.39 -16.20
C TYR A 592 18.61 0.30 -17.21
N SER A 593 17.70 -0.64 -17.51
CA SER A 593 17.93 -1.65 -18.57
C SER A 593 18.13 -1.02 -19.96
N LYS A 594 17.61 0.20 -20.18
CA LYS A 594 17.76 0.98 -21.42
C LYS A 594 18.71 2.18 -21.28
N ASN A 595 18.74 2.81 -20.09
CA ASN A 595 19.43 4.08 -19.86
C ASN A 595 20.83 3.92 -19.26
N ALA A 596 21.08 2.80 -18.58
CA ALA A 596 22.39 2.40 -18.09
C ALA A 596 22.73 1.01 -18.66
N SER A 597 23.28 0.98 -19.86
CA SER A 597 23.67 -0.29 -20.49
C SER A 597 24.88 -0.90 -19.78
N ARG A 598 24.86 -2.23 -19.62
CA ARG A 598 26.05 -3.05 -19.35
C ARG A 598 26.95 -2.93 -20.59
N ALA A 599 27.97 -2.08 -20.55
CA ALA A 599 28.80 -1.79 -21.73
C ALA A 599 29.87 -2.87 -21.97
N ALA A 600 30.05 -3.27 -23.23
CA ALA A 600 31.18 -4.10 -23.69
C ALA A 600 32.41 -3.25 -24.08
N ASP A 601 32.22 -1.94 -24.23
CA ASP A 601 33.17 -0.97 -24.78
C ASP A 601 33.19 0.35 -23.98
N GLU A 602 34.23 1.15 -24.19
CA GLU A 602 34.66 2.22 -23.25
C GLU A 602 34.20 3.65 -23.61
N ASP A 603 33.51 3.87 -24.72
CA ASP A 603 33.25 5.22 -25.22
C ASP A 603 31.95 5.86 -24.71
N GLY A 604 32.12 6.79 -23.77
CA GLY A 604 31.28 7.99 -23.63
C GLY A 604 29.92 7.81 -22.94
N GLY A 605 29.63 8.70 -21.98
CA GLY A 605 28.34 8.70 -21.29
C GLY A 605 27.16 8.84 -22.24
N SER A 606 26.22 7.90 -22.17
CA SER A 606 24.98 7.97 -22.93
C SER A 606 24.20 9.23 -22.54
N GLU A 607 23.69 9.98 -23.52
CA GLU A 607 22.55 10.82 -23.23
C GLU A 607 21.44 9.95 -22.64
N LEU A 608 20.66 10.50 -21.72
CA LEU A 608 19.46 9.81 -21.26
C LEU A 608 18.60 9.46 -22.48
N ASN A 609 18.36 8.16 -22.71
CA ASN A 609 17.56 7.69 -23.82
C ASN A 609 16.08 7.72 -23.41
N THR A 610 15.42 8.83 -23.70
CA THR A 610 14.00 9.02 -23.38
C THR A 610 13.06 8.32 -24.38
N ASN A 611 13.58 7.62 -25.39
CA ASN A 611 12.74 6.95 -26.38
C ASN A 611 11.94 5.81 -25.73
N GLY A 612 10.61 5.93 -25.74
CA GLY A 612 9.73 4.95 -25.12
C GLY A 612 9.78 4.94 -23.59
N LEU A 613 10.23 6.04 -22.95
CA LEU A 613 9.99 6.30 -21.53
C LEU A 613 8.79 7.22 -21.38
N ASP A 614 7.87 6.83 -20.50
CA ASP A 614 6.77 7.70 -20.09
C ASP A 614 7.24 8.70 -19.01
N PRO A 615 6.72 9.94 -19.03
CA PRO A 615 6.93 10.87 -17.93
C PRO A 615 6.50 10.25 -16.60
N TYR A 616 7.21 10.56 -15.53
CA TYR A 616 6.88 10.05 -14.20
C TYR A 616 5.58 10.68 -13.69
N THR A 617 4.54 9.87 -13.58
CA THR A 617 3.29 10.20 -12.92
C THR A 617 3.35 9.76 -11.46
N PRO A 618 3.08 10.64 -10.49
CA PRO A 618 3.06 10.24 -9.09
C PRO A 618 1.87 9.30 -8.89
N PRO A 619 2.00 8.29 -8.03
CA PRO A 619 0.95 7.32 -7.83
C PRO A 619 -0.30 7.97 -7.22
N THR A 620 -1.48 7.42 -7.50
CA THR A 620 -2.77 8.05 -7.13
C THR A 620 -2.97 8.24 -5.63
N TRP A 621 -2.27 7.43 -4.81
CA TRP A 621 -2.28 7.51 -3.36
C TRP A 621 -1.40 8.64 -2.81
N TRP A 622 -0.47 9.18 -3.58
CA TRP A 622 0.41 10.26 -3.15
C TRP A 622 -0.29 11.62 -3.29
N THR A 623 -1.25 11.89 -2.40
CA THR A 623 -2.12 13.07 -2.44
C THR A 623 -1.41 14.35 -1.97
N LYS A 624 -2.00 15.52 -2.28
CA LYS A 624 -1.54 16.83 -1.77
C LYS A 624 -1.33 16.83 -0.26
N ALA A 625 -2.29 16.27 0.49
CA ALA A 625 -2.24 16.23 1.95
C ALA A 625 -1.03 15.43 2.44
N ARG A 626 -0.76 14.26 1.84
CA ARG A 626 0.39 13.41 2.19
C ARG A 626 1.72 14.06 1.81
N ALA A 627 1.82 14.54 0.58
CA ALA A 627 3.02 15.21 0.12
C ALA A 627 3.31 16.47 0.99
N THR A 628 2.28 17.22 1.36
CA THR A 628 2.41 18.36 2.30
C THR A 628 2.84 17.90 3.69
N ALA A 629 2.35 16.76 4.17
CA ALA A 629 2.75 16.21 5.47
C ALA A 629 4.23 15.80 5.47
N ALA A 630 4.71 15.20 4.38
CA ALA A 630 6.12 14.84 4.21
C ALA A 630 7.05 16.06 4.17
N ASP A 631 6.55 17.22 3.70
CA ASP A 631 7.33 18.45 3.56
C ASP A 631 7.19 19.45 4.73
N LYS A 632 6.09 19.38 5.49
CA LYS A 632 5.84 20.28 6.64
C LYS A 632 6.56 19.87 7.92
N GLN A 633 7.05 18.64 7.98
CA GLN A 633 7.85 18.14 9.10
C GLN A 633 9.31 18.63 8.95
#